data_AF-A0A845CYY7-F1
#
_entry.id   AF-A0A845CYY7-F1
#
_cell.length_a   1.000
_cell.length_b   1.000
_cell.length_c   1.000
_cell.angle_alpha   90.00
_cell.angle_beta   90.00
_cell.angle_gamma   90.00
#
_symmetry.space_group_name_H-M   'P 1'
#
loop_
_entity.id
_entity.type
_entity.pdbx_description
1 polymer ?
#
loop_
_entity_poly.entity_id
_entity_poly.type
_entity_poly.pdbx_seq_one_letter_code
_entity_poly.pdbx_strand_id
1 'polypeptide(L)'
;MSETSNRTPIIAISTPTPPPYWALLQWELIRSQTEAVEEFYDRYFDERGYLLCVPRWGGDDGPDDAAENLAGWTMLHALGAPDRVLELYKKGWEGHLRQYTETKTVEVPFARDGMYYKEFPVMFDWMHNGEGFSVFFLQPLSDPYDHLARQRMERFAGFYMGTDAQAHNYDPEHKVIRSMFNGSRGPLMRKSTGLDWAGDSLEIEGRFKPGHGERNYAEMVAHFEEYNDVVGDHPLNMSTTTLAFNAYMQTGDHKYKEWLVDYIDAWCERTEANGGITPTNIGLDGSIGGACDGKWYGGVYGWGFTVTVPQTGELAHRPFFLHRVHYGFGNGLLMTGDQSYVDTWRGVIENVNANSKTSGGQTLYPHMYGDEGWYDYTPEPFSTGALEVYYWSMDRADLPRVQENEWVQFLEGDNPDYPVTALLEDLKEVRERIGKVRGDSSSPDTRMSDDMNGFNPAMVSRLTELMLGGLPTERLGFPLHSRVRYFSPTRQRAGIPEDVGALVENMSDDEMTLTLVNTDQLKSRTVVVQGGAYAEHQFVSVTQNGETTAIDGDNFTVRLGPGCGSRLQIRMARYANRPTCAFPWAR
;
A
#
# COMPACT_ATOMS: atom_id res chain seq x y z
N MET A 1 -35.71 -25.06 20.15
CA MET A 1 -34.32 -24.84 19.71
C MET A 1 -33.96 -23.46 20.23
N SER A 2 -33.08 -23.38 21.21
CA SER A 2 -32.76 -22.13 21.91
C SER A 2 -32.02 -21.18 20.97
N GLU A 3 -32.55 -19.97 20.82
CA GLU A 3 -31.79 -18.82 20.34
C GLU A 3 -30.62 -18.58 21.29
N THR A 4 -29.46 -19.17 21.00
CA THR A 4 -28.19 -18.70 21.54
C THR A 4 -27.89 -17.37 20.88
N SER A 5 -28.33 -16.29 21.53
CA SER A 5 -27.80 -14.94 21.30
C SER A 5 -26.26 -15.04 21.32
N ASN A 6 -25.61 -15.02 20.16
CA ASN A 6 -24.16 -14.88 20.00
C ASN A 6 -23.74 -13.54 20.59
N ARG A 7 -23.54 -13.49 21.93
CA ARG A 7 -22.94 -12.33 22.56
C ARG A 7 -21.44 -12.44 22.31
N THR A 8 -20.89 -11.53 21.54
CA THR A 8 -19.45 -11.33 21.43
C THR A 8 -18.82 -11.34 22.83
N PRO A 9 -17.79 -12.18 23.08
CA PRO A 9 -17.15 -12.25 24.39
C PRO A 9 -16.66 -10.87 24.85
N ILE A 10 -16.86 -10.57 26.14
CA ILE A 10 -16.44 -9.30 26.75
C ILE A 10 -15.30 -9.59 27.74
N ILE A 11 -14.13 -9.05 27.46
CA ILE A 11 -12.97 -9.05 28.37
C ILE A 11 -13.01 -7.76 29.20
N ALA A 12 -13.03 -7.89 30.53
CA ALA A 12 -13.09 -6.75 31.45
C ALA A 12 -11.69 -6.43 32.00
N ILE A 13 -11.17 -5.25 31.66
CA ILE A 13 -9.91 -4.73 32.20
C ILE A 13 -10.24 -3.74 33.32
N SER A 14 -9.93 -4.12 34.56
CA SER A 14 -10.18 -3.30 35.76
C SER A 14 -8.93 -3.06 36.61
N THR A 15 -7.76 -3.48 36.14
CA THR A 15 -6.47 -3.26 36.81
C THR A 15 -6.03 -1.81 36.61
N PRO A 16 -5.92 -1.00 37.68
CA PRO A 16 -5.41 0.36 37.57
C PRO A 16 -3.99 0.35 37.00
N THR A 17 -3.74 1.19 35.99
CA THR A 17 -2.47 1.28 35.27
C THR A 17 -2.19 2.75 34.99
N PRO A 18 -1.12 3.33 35.55
CA PRO A 18 -0.66 4.65 35.14
C PRO A 18 -0.46 4.67 33.61
N PRO A 19 -0.92 5.71 32.89
CA PRO A 19 -0.75 5.77 31.44
C PRO A 19 0.73 5.63 31.06
N PRO A 20 1.11 4.58 30.29
CA PRO A 20 2.48 4.45 29.86
C PRO A 20 2.80 5.52 28.82
N TYR A 21 4.07 5.91 28.73
CA TYR A 21 4.46 7.06 27.92
C TYR A 21 4.08 6.91 26.43
N TRP A 22 4.30 5.73 25.84
CA TRP A 22 3.91 5.44 24.47
C TRP A 22 2.41 5.64 24.21
N ALA A 23 1.53 5.35 25.17
CA ALA A 23 0.08 5.49 24.98
C ALA A 23 -0.35 6.96 24.93
N LEU A 24 0.35 7.82 25.69
CA LEU A 24 0.17 9.26 25.61
C LEU A 24 0.70 9.81 24.27
N LEU A 25 1.87 9.32 23.83
CA LEU A 25 2.47 9.73 22.55
C LEU A 25 1.63 9.32 21.33
N GLN A 26 1.01 8.14 21.33
CA GLN A 26 0.09 7.73 20.25
C GLN A 26 -1.04 8.75 20.06
N TRP A 27 -1.68 9.18 21.15
CA TRP A 27 -2.75 10.16 21.08
C TRP A 27 -2.28 11.57 20.77
N GLU A 28 -1.13 11.98 21.30
CA GLU A 28 -0.52 13.26 20.93
C GLU A 28 -0.19 13.31 19.44
N LEU A 29 0.34 12.21 18.90
CA LEU A 29 0.66 12.09 17.48
C LEU A 29 -0.61 12.10 16.61
N ILE A 30 -1.65 11.33 16.96
CA ILE A 30 -2.95 11.36 16.25
C ILE A 30 -3.56 12.76 16.25
N ARG A 31 -3.53 13.47 17.40
CA ARG A 31 -4.06 14.84 17.52
C ARG A 31 -3.25 15.83 16.68
N SER A 32 -1.92 15.82 16.82
CA SER A 32 -1.01 16.70 16.08
C SER A 32 -1.14 16.53 14.56
N GLN A 33 -1.22 15.28 14.08
CA GLN A 33 -1.44 15.00 12.66
C GLN A 33 -2.81 15.48 12.18
N THR A 34 -3.86 15.33 13.00
CA THR A 34 -5.22 15.80 12.63
C THR A 34 -5.24 17.30 12.38
N GLU A 35 -4.68 18.10 13.31
CA GLU A 35 -4.60 19.56 13.15
C GLU A 35 -3.72 19.95 11.96
N ALA A 36 -2.60 19.25 11.77
CA ALA A 36 -1.69 19.46 10.65
C ALA A 36 -2.35 19.16 9.29
N VAL A 37 -3.16 18.10 9.21
CA VAL A 37 -3.94 17.73 8.01
C VAL A 37 -4.88 18.86 7.61
N GLU A 38 -5.57 19.48 8.58
CA GLU A 38 -6.46 20.62 8.30
C GLU A 38 -5.68 21.82 7.76
N GLU A 39 -4.55 22.18 8.37
CA GLU A 39 -3.69 23.28 7.90
C GLU A 39 -3.13 23.00 6.50
N PHE A 40 -2.69 21.77 6.24
CA PHE A 40 -2.23 21.34 4.92
C PHE A 40 -3.34 21.44 3.88
N TYR A 41 -4.54 20.97 4.20
CA TYR A 41 -5.69 21.02 3.30
C TYR A 41 -6.04 22.46 2.92
N ASP A 42 -6.16 23.34 3.92
CA ASP A 42 -6.50 24.76 3.73
C ASP A 42 -5.46 25.50 2.86
N ARG A 43 -4.20 25.05 2.87
CA ARG A 43 -3.11 25.66 2.11
C ARG A 43 -3.06 25.22 0.64
N TYR A 44 -3.39 23.95 0.36
CA TYR A 44 -3.14 23.31 -0.93
C TYR A 44 -4.37 22.85 -1.69
N PHE A 45 -5.56 22.93 -1.09
CA PHE A 45 -6.81 22.55 -1.76
C PHE A 45 -7.79 23.72 -1.79
N ASP A 46 -8.56 23.81 -2.87
CA ASP A 46 -9.62 24.82 -2.99
C ASP A 46 -10.98 24.33 -2.46
N GLU A 47 -12.00 25.19 -2.59
CA GLU A 47 -13.35 24.86 -2.12
C GLU A 47 -14.00 23.67 -2.85
N ARG A 48 -13.53 23.32 -4.04
CA ARG A 48 -13.98 22.17 -4.85
C ARG A 48 -13.22 20.89 -4.49
N GLY A 49 -12.16 21.01 -3.69
CA GLY A 49 -11.22 19.92 -3.38
C GLY A 49 -10.16 19.72 -4.45
N TYR A 50 -9.95 20.69 -5.35
CA TYR A 50 -8.89 20.60 -6.35
C TYR A 50 -7.55 20.88 -5.69
N LEU A 51 -6.53 20.12 -6.06
CA LEU A 51 -5.16 20.42 -5.68
C LEU A 51 -4.73 21.70 -6.40
N LEU A 52 -4.15 22.63 -5.64
CA LEU A 52 -3.64 23.90 -6.12
C LEU A 52 -2.23 23.74 -6.68
N CYS A 53 -2.14 23.17 -7.88
CA CYS A 53 -0.92 23.02 -8.68
C CYS A 53 -1.24 23.29 -10.16
N VAL A 54 -0.25 23.15 -11.04
CA VAL A 54 -0.49 23.03 -12.48
C VAL A 54 -0.86 21.58 -12.79
N PRO A 55 -2.13 21.25 -13.10
CA PRO A 55 -2.53 19.87 -13.34
C PRO A 55 -1.98 19.38 -14.68
N ARG A 56 -1.30 18.24 -14.66
CA ARG A 56 -0.57 17.69 -15.82
C ARG A 56 -0.72 16.19 -15.94
N TRP A 57 -0.31 15.70 -17.10
CA TRP A 57 -0.15 14.28 -17.36
C TRP A 57 1.34 13.98 -17.37
N GLY A 58 1.75 12.91 -16.72
CA GLY A 58 3.10 12.37 -16.85
C GLY A 58 3.51 11.54 -15.64
N GLY A 59 4.70 10.96 -15.67
CA GLY A 59 5.29 10.22 -14.54
C GLY A 59 6.18 11.06 -13.61
N ASP A 60 6.26 12.37 -13.86
CA ASP A 60 7.00 13.31 -13.00
C ASP A 60 6.07 14.26 -12.22
N ASP A 61 4.88 14.53 -12.77
CA ASP A 61 3.94 15.53 -12.25
C ASP A 61 2.49 15.15 -12.60
N GLY A 62 2.19 13.86 -12.40
CA GLY A 62 0.98 13.21 -12.88
C GLY A 62 -0.25 13.36 -11.98
N PRO A 63 -1.37 12.74 -12.40
CA PRO A 63 -2.55 12.58 -11.55
C PRO A 63 -2.30 11.73 -10.29
N ASP A 64 -1.41 10.76 -10.38
CA ASP A 64 -1.00 9.90 -9.26
C ASP A 64 -0.31 10.71 -8.16
N ASP A 65 0.72 11.49 -8.50
CA ASP A 65 1.37 12.43 -7.59
C ASP A 65 0.39 13.37 -6.90
N ALA A 66 -0.61 13.86 -7.64
CA ALA A 66 -1.59 14.78 -7.08
C ALA A 66 -2.47 14.10 -6.03
N ALA A 67 -2.88 12.85 -6.26
CA ALA A 67 -3.65 12.09 -5.30
C ALA A 67 -2.86 11.76 -4.03
N GLU A 68 -1.54 11.55 -4.13
CA GLU A 68 -0.66 11.23 -2.99
C GLU A 68 -0.60 12.31 -1.91
N ASN A 69 -0.99 13.55 -2.23
CA ASN A 69 -1.17 14.61 -1.24
C ASN A 69 -2.24 14.27 -0.18
N LEU A 70 -3.04 13.22 -0.40
CA LEU A 70 -4.03 12.67 0.53
C LEU A 70 -3.61 11.30 1.12
N ALA A 71 -2.40 10.82 0.81
CA ALA A 71 -1.91 9.51 1.26
C ALA A 71 -1.89 9.41 2.78
N GLY A 72 -2.31 8.26 3.32
CA GLY A 72 -2.37 7.99 4.75
C GLY A 72 -3.60 8.54 5.48
N TRP A 73 -4.43 9.39 4.88
CA TRP A 73 -5.52 10.06 5.61
C TRP A 73 -6.64 9.09 6.01
N THR A 74 -7.00 8.17 5.11
CA THR A 74 -7.96 7.10 5.39
C THR A 74 -7.43 6.13 6.44
N MET A 75 -6.11 5.89 6.48
CA MET A 75 -5.47 5.06 7.50
C MET A 75 -5.42 5.77 8.86
N LEU A 76 -5.10 7.07 8.89
CA LEU A 76 -5.10 7.89 10.11
C LEU A 76 -6.49 7.90 10.76
N HIS A 77 -7.54 8.07 9.96
CA HIS A 77 -8.92 7.92 10.42
C HIS A 77 -9.21 6.51 10.96
N ALA A 78 -8.81 5.45 10.23
CA ALA A 78 -8.99 4.06 10.64
C ALA A 78 -8.16 3.66 11.87
N LEU A 79 -7.11 4.42 12.22
CA LEU A 79 -6.35 4.24 13.47
C LEU A 79 -7.07 4.86 14.67
N GLY A 80 -7.82 5.96 14.48
CA GLY A 80 -8.54 6.61 15.57
C GLY A 80 -8.79 8.10 15.38
N ALA A 81 -8.22 8.75 14.36
CA ALA A 81 -8.40 10.18 14.14
C ALA A 81 -9.86 10.56 13.86
N PRO A 82 -10.28 11.81 14.18
CA PRO A 82 -11.66 12.27 14.02
C PRO A 82 -12.18 12.16 12.58
N ASP A 83 -13.51 12.06 12.45
CA ASP A 83 -14.23 11.95 11.17
C ASP A 83 -13.90 13.13 10.21
N ARG A 84 -13.45 14.26 10.76
CA ARG A 84 -12.98 15.43 9.98
C ARG A 84 -11.87 15.09 8.98
N VAL A 85 -10.93 14.19 9.33
CA VAL A 85 -9.87 13.74 8.42
C VAL A 85 -10.49 13.02 7.21
N LEU A 86 -11.48 12.16 7.45
CA LEU A 86 -12.20 11.44 6.39
C LEU A 86 -13.04 12.39 5.53
N GLU A 87 -13.68 13.40 6.11
CA GLU A 87 -14.43 14.43 5.37
C GLU A 87 -13.53 15.19 4.39
N LEU A 88 -12.37 15.65 4.85
CA LEU A 88 -11.41 16.37 4.01
C LEU A 88 -10.83 15.48 2.92
N TYR A 89 -10.45 14.25 3.28
CA TYR A 89 -10.03 13.23 2.31
C TYR A 89 -11.08 13.05 1.21
N LYS A 90 -12.35 12.79 1.56
CA LYS A 90 -13.41 12.56 0.57
C LYS A 90 -13.59 13.76 -0.33
N LYS A 91 -13.55 14.98 0.23
CA LYS A 91 -13.64 16.21 -0.55
C LYS A 91 -12.47 16.34 -1.54
N GLY A 92 -11.24 16.10 -1.09
CA GLY A 92 -10.04 16.09 -1.94
C GLY A 92 -10.10 15.01 -3.02
N TRP A 93 -10.54 13.80 -2.68
CA TRP A 93 -10.67 12.68 -3.62
C TRP A 93 -11.70 12.94 -4.72
N GLU A 94 -12.90 13.42 -4.37
CA GLU A 94 -13.90 13.82 -5.37
C GLU A 94 -13.39 14.99 -6.24
N GLY A 95 -12.68 15.94 -5.63
CA GLY A 95 -12.01 17.03 -6.33
C GLY A 95 -10.97 16.52 -7.33
N HIS A 96 -10.11 15.59 -6.93
CA HIS A 96 -9.10 14.94 -7.76
C HIS A 96 -9.70 14.27 -8.99
N LEU A 97 -10.68 13.37 -8.78
CA LEU A 97 -11.35 12.64 -9.85
C LEU A 97 -11.95 13.61 -10.88
N ARG A 98 -12.55 14.70 -10.41
CA ARG A 98 -13.13 15.72 -11.27
C ARG A 98 -12.07 16.56 -11.98
N GLN A 99 -11.05 17.04 -11.26
CA GLN A 99 -9.95 17.86 -11.78
C GLN A 99 -9.25 17.16 -12.94
N TYR A 100 -8.91 15.87 -12.79
CA TYR A 100 -8.21 15.11 -13.82
C TYR A 100 -9.13 14.52 -14.90
N THR A 101 -10.44 14.48 -14.67
CA THR A 101 -11.41 14.28 -15.76
C THR A 101 -11.51 15.53 -16.64
N GLU A 102 -11.46 16.73 -16.03
CA GLU A 102 -11.54 18.02 -16.74
C GLU A 102 -10.22 18.40 -17.44
N THR A 103 -9.08 18.00 -16.88
CA THR A 103 -7.74 18.32 -17.39
C THR A 103 -7.40 17.44 -18.59
N LYS A 104 -6.85 18.07 -19.64
CA LYS A 104 -6.64 17.47 -20.96
C LYS A 104 -5.25 17.78 -21.48
N THR A 105 -4.70 16.85 -22.23
CA THR A 105 -3.48 17.06 -23.02
C THR A 105 -3.82 17.55 -24.43
N VAL A 106 -2.81 18.08 -25.11
CA VAL A 106 -2.80 18.48 -26.52
C VAL A 106 -1.92 17.52 -27.30
N GLU A 107 -0.74 17.19 -26.78
CA GLU A 107 0.29 16.43 -27.49
C GLU A 107 0.13 14.93 -27.26
N VAL A 108 -0.19 14.51 -26.03
CA VAL A 108 -0.43 13.10 -25.68
C VAL A 108 -1.83 12.64 -26.14
N PRO A 109 -1.99 11.79 -27.17
CA PRO A 109 -3.30 11.58 -27.78
C PRO A 109 -4.37 10.93 -26.89
N PHE A 110 -3.99 10.00 -26.02
CA PHE A 110 -4.96 9.22 -25.22
C PHE A 110 -5.55 10.00 -24.04
N ALA A 111 -4.98 11.15 -23.67
CA ALA A 111 -5.45 12.04 -22.60
C ALA A 111 -6.11 13.34 -23.09
N ARG A 112 -6.35 13.49 -24.42
CA ARG A 112 -6.99 14.68 -25.03
C ARG A 112 -8.45 14.90 -24.61
N ASP A 113 -9.12 13.80 -24.26
CA ASP A 113 -10.53 13.81 -23.84
C ASP A 113 -10.69 13.78 -22.31
N GLY A 114 -9.61 14.03 -21.57
CA GLY A 114 -9.52 13.93 -20.12
C GLY A 114 -8.42 12.95 -19.74
N MET A 115 -7.60 13.30 -18.76
CA MET A 115 -6.58 12.40 -18.20
C MET A 115 -7.23 11.22 -17.46
N TYR A 116 -8.41 11.44 -16.90
CA TYR A 116 -9.27 10.41 -16.33
C TYR A 116 -10.50 10.18 -17.22
N TYR A 117 -10.89 8.92 -17.35
CA TYR A 117 -12.13 8.50 -17.99
C TYR A 117 -12.80 7.45 -17.12
N LYS A 118 -14.12 7.56 -16.92
CA LYS A 118 -14.86 6.75 -15.93
C LYS A 118 -14.23 6.77 -14.52
N GLU A 119 -13.67 7.92 -14.13
CA GLU A 119 -13.00 8.18 -12.84
C GLU A 119 -11.72 7.36 -12.61
N PHE A 120 -11.04 6.93 -13.69
CA PHE A 120 -9.78 6.17 -13.62
C PHE A 120 -8.82 6.66 -14.71
N PRO A 121 -7.49 6.64 -14.49
CA PRO A 121 -6.47 7.02 -15.48
C PRO A 121 -6.73 6.38 -16.85
N VAL A 122 -6.58 7.15 -17.93
CA VAL A 122 -6.88 6.64 -19.27
C VAL A 122 -5.99 5.47 -19.66
N MET A 123 -4.67 5.60 -19.48
CA MET A 123 -3.63 4.58 -19.72
C MET A 123 -2.36 4.99 -18.97
N PHE A 124 -1.90 4.23 -17.99
CA PHE A 124 -0.58 4.44 -17.34
C PHE A 124 -0.10 3.12 -16.71
N ASP A 125 1.07 3.10 -16.09
CA ASP A 125 1.56 1.89 -15.44
C ASP A 125 1.15 1.74 -13.97
N TRP A 126 1.32 0.54 -13.44
CA TRP A 126 0.88 0.19 -12.09
C TRP A 126 1.85 0.55 -10.96
N MET A 127 3.04 1.07 -11.28
CA MET A 127 3.87 1.76 -10.30
C MET A 127 3.12 3.02 -9.84
N HIS A 128 2.89 3.94 -10.78
CA HIS A 128 2.21 5.22 -10.56
C HIS A 128 0.71 5.08 -10.25
N ASN A 129 -0.04 4.23 -10.97
CA ASN A 129 -1.45 3.99 -10.61
C ASN A 129 -1.57 3.46 -9.17
N GLY A 130 -0.62 2.62 -8.72
CA GLY A 130 -0.57 2.15 -7.35
C GLY A 130 -0.36 3.28 -6.34
N GLU A 131 0.48 4.26 -6.66
CA GLU A 131 0.73 5.47 -5.83
C GLU A 131 -0.53 6.29 -5.68
N GLY A 132 -1.12 6.70 -6.80
CA GLY A 132 -2.33 7.50 -6.78
C GLY A 132 -3.51 6.81 -6.09
N PHE A 133 -3.70 5.51 -6.29
CA PHE A 133 -4.81 4.77 -5.68
C PHE A 133 -4.52 4.26 -4.26
N SER A 134 -3.30 4.41 -3.74
CA SER A 134 -2.99 4.11 -2.33
C SER A 134 -3.94 4.83 -1.36
N VAL A 135 -4.40 6.03 -1.74
CA VAL A 135 -5.34 6.84 -0.97
C VAL A 135 -6.75 6.27 -0.96
N PHE A 136 -7.14 5.54 -2.01
CA PHE A 136 -8.49 5.00 -2.23
C PHE A 136 -8.64 3.55 -1.78
N PHE A 137 -7.62 2.72 -1.96
CA PHE A 137 -7.68 1.28 -1.65
C PHE A 137 -7.92 0.99 -0.17
N LEU A 138 -7.57 1.91 0.73
CA LEU A 138 -7.81 1.78 2.17
C LEU A 138 -9.07 2.50 2.66
N GLN A 139 -9.80 3.22 1.80
CA GLN A 139 -11.06 3.88 2.18
C GLN A 139 -12.07 2.91 2.81
N PRO A 140 -12.26 1.66 2.33
CA PRO A 140 -13.21 0.73 2.94
C PRO A 140 -12.89 0.35 4.39
N LEU A 141 -11.65 0.54 4.87
CA LEU A 141 -11.32 0.35 6.29
C LEU A 141 -11.98 1.40 7.18
N SER A 142 -12.21 2.58 6.64
CA SER A 142 -12.82 3.74 7.30
C SER A 142 -14.32 3.86 7.09
N ASP A 143 -14.78 3.62 5.86
CA ASP A 143 -16.18 3.70 5.48
C ASP A 143 -16.53 2.65 4.41
N PRO A 144 -16.81 1.40 4.82
CA PRO A 144 -17.14 0.31 3.90
C PRO A 144 -18.53 0.44 3.27
N TYR A 145 -19.34 1.43 3.68
CA TYR A 145 -20.72 1.59 3.25
C TYR A 145 -20.89 2.71 2.21
N ASP A 146 -19.79 3.35 1.80
CA ASP A 146 -19.81 4.34 0.74
C ASP A 146 -20.17 3.70 -0.61
N HIS A 147 -21.40 3.95 -1.06
CA HIS A 147 -21.93 3.39 -2.29
C HIS A 147 -21.17 3.82 -3.54
N LEU A 148 -20.64 5.05 -3.58
CA LEU A 148 -19.87 5.54 -4.73
C LEU A 148 -18.49 4.87 -4.77
N ALA A 149 -17.84 4.74 -3.62
CA ALA A 149 -16.57 4.01 -3.53
C ALA A 149 -16.74 2.55 -3.97
N ARG A 150 -17.80 1.87 -3.54
CA ARG A 150 -18.11 0.51 -3.98
C ARG A 150 -18.35 0.43 -5.49
N GLN A 151 -19.18 1.32 -6.04
CA GLN A 151 -19.46 1.36 -7.49
C GLN A 151 -18.19 1.61 -8.31
N ARG A 152 -17.30 2.48 -7.84
CA ARG A 152 -15.98 2.71 -8.43
C ARG A 152 -15.14 1.45 -8.40
N MET A 153 -15.04 0.79 -7.24
CA MET A 153 -14.24 -0.43 -7.11
C MET A 153 -14.73 -1.55 -8.04
N GLU A 154 -16.03 -1.79 -8.11
CA GLU A 154 -16.63 -2.76 -9.02
C GLU A 154 -16.31 -2.44 -10.50
N ARG A 155 -16.38 -1.15 -10.88
CA ARG A 155 -16.06 -0.69 -12.23
C ARG A 155 -14.57 -0.80 -12.55
N PHE A 156 -13.70 -0.40 -11.62
CA PHE A 156 -12.25 -0.43 -11.80
C PHE A 156 -11.75 -1.86 -11.93
N ALA A 157 -12.21 -2.78 -11.08
CA ALA A 157 -11.95 -4.21 -11.25
C ALA A 157 -12.43 -4.69 -12.63
N GLY A 158 -13.58 -4.21 -13.09
CA GLY A 158 -14.13 -4.54 -14.40
C GLY A 158 -13.22 -4.21 -15.59
N PHE A 159 -12.38 -3.17 -15.50
CA PHE A 159 -11.38 -2.83 -16.52
C PHE A 159 -10.30 -3.90 -16.69
N TYR A 160 -10.05 -4.71 -15.68
CA TYR A 160 -8.99 -5.74 -15.67
C TYR A 160 -9.54 -7.17 -15.68
N MET A 161 -10.83 -7.35 -15.42
CA MET A 161 -11.48 -8.66 -15.48
C MET A 161 -12.09 -9.00 -16.85
N GLY A 162 -11.89 -8.14 -17.86
CA GLY A 162 -12.49 -8.32 -19.19
C GLY A 162 -14.01 -8.13 -19.22
N THR A 163 -14.58 -7.41 -18.24
CA THR A 163 -16.04 -7.20 -18.16
C THR A 163 -16.48 -5.81 -18.63
N ASP A 164 -15.56 -4.84 -18.72
CA ASP A 164 -15.84 -3.56 -19.36
C ASP A 164 -15.76 -3.68 -20.90
N ALA A 165 -16.78 -3.15 -21.59
CA ALA A 165 -16.89 -3.28 -23.05
C ALA A 165 -15.91 -2.40 -23.85
N GLN A 166 -15.21 -1.45 -23.21
CA GLN A 166 -14.25 -0.56 -23.87
C GLN A 166 -12.81 -0.82 -23.43
N ALA A 167 -12.60 -1.08 -22.14
CA ALA A 167 -11.27 -1.33 -21.60
C ALA A 167 -10.85 -2.80 -21.80
N HIS A 168 -10.33 -3.11 -23.00
CA HIS A 168 -9.85 -4.45 -23.35
C HIS A 168 -8.44 -4.75 -22.80
N ASN A 169 -8.20 -4.50 -21.51
CA ASN A 169 -6.90 -4.69 -20.87
C ASN A 169 -6.52 -6.16 -20.72
N TYR A 170 -7.49 -7.04 -20.48
CA TYR A 170 -7.25 -8.43 -20.10
C TYR A 170 -7.65 -9.41 -21.18
N ASP A 171 -6.79 -10.40 -21.41
CA ASP A 171 -7.04 -11.59 -22.19
C ASP A 171 -7.26 -12.79 -21.26
N PRO A 172 -8.49 -13.34 -21.19
CA PRO A 172 -8.80 -14.47 -20.34
C PRO A 172 -8.23 -15.81 -20.84
N GLU A 173 -7.87 -15.95 -22.12
CA GLU A 173 -7.33 -17.20 -22.66
C GLU A 173 -5.92 -17.45 -22.14
N HIS A 174 -5.05 -16.44 -22.26
CA HIS A 174 -3.66 -16.52 -21.80
C HIS A 174 -3.46 -15.96 -20.39
N LYS A 175 -4.52 -15.44 -19.77
CA LYS A 175 -4.50 -14.77 -18.45
C LYS A 175 -3.46 -13.65 -18.43
N VAL A 176 -3.53 -12.75 -19.40
CA VAL A 176 -2.54 -11.69 -19.64
C VAL A 176 -3.21 -10.33 -19.60
N ILE A 177 -2.66 -9.39 -18.83
CA ILE A 177 -2.92 -7.97 -19.02
C ILE A 177 -2.02 -7.49 -20.16
N ARG A 178 -2.63 -7.03 -21.25
CA ARG A 178 -2.02 -6.96 -22.60
C ARG A 178 -0.94 -5.87 -22.76
N SER A 179 -0.78 -5.00 -21.78
CA SER A 179 0.28 -4.00 -21.72
C SER A 179 0.55 -3.60 -20.28
N MET A 180 1.80 -3.27 -19.97
CA MET A 180 2.20 -2.57 -18.75
C MET A 180 1.57 -1.17 -18.65
N PHE A 181 1.27 -0.53 -19.79
CA PHE A 181 0.62 0.77 -19.89
C PHE A 181 -0.86 0.57 -20.24
N ASN A 182 -1.74 0.73 -19.25
CA ASN A 182 -3.14 0.30 -19.35
C ASN A 182 -4.07 1.17 -18.51
N GLY A 183 -5.38 1.06 -18.72
CA GLY A 183 -6.33 1.84 -17.92
C GLY A 183 -7.76 1.80 -18.43
N SER A 184 -8.53 2.85 -18.12
CA SER A 184 -9.96 2.93 -18.42
C SER A 184 -10.29 3.02 -19.92
N ARG A 185 -9.28 3.30 -20.76
CA ARG A 185 -9.39 3.29 -22.23
C ARG A 185 -8.72 2.09 -22.88
N GLY A 186 -8.29 1.10 -22.10
CA GLY A 186 -7.64 -0.10 -22.60
C GLY A 186 -6.10 0.00 -22.58
N PRO A 187 -5.42 -0.97 -23.21
CA PRO A 187 -3.96 -1.06 -23.21
C PRO A 187 -3.32 -0.24 -24.35
N LEU A 188 -2.11 0.30 -24.11
CA LEU A 188 -1.30 0.91 -25.16
C LEU A 188 -0.59 -0.19 -25.97
N MET A 189 -1.13 -0.53 -27.14
CA MET A 189 -0.63 -1.62 -28.00
C MET A 189 0.47 -1.20 -28.96
N ARG A 190 1.41 -0.37 -28.49
CA ARG A 190 2.62 0.04 -29.21
C ARG A 190 3.71 0.34 -28.19
N LYS A 191 4.95 0.48 -28.66
CA LYS A 191 5.99 1.08 -27.82
C LYS A 191 5.55 2.47 -27.36
N SER A 192 5.70 2.77 -26.08
CA SER A 192 5.59 4.12 -25.55
C SER A 192 6.74 4.98 -26.05
N THR A 193 6.59 6.28 -25.88
CA THR A 193 7.58 7.30 -26.23
C THR A 193 7.82 8.17 -25.01
N GLY A 194 8.94 8.90 -24.95
CA GLY A 194 9.19 9.83 -23.86
C GLY A 194 8.06 10.85 -23.65
N LEU A 195 7.35 11.25 -24.72
CA LEU A 195 6.18 12.14 -24.62
C LEU A 195 4.97 11.48 -23.93
N ASP A 196 4.75 10.17 -24.12
CA ASP A 196 3.65 9.46 -23.44
C ASP A 196 3.82 9.45 -21.92
N TRP A 197 5.08 9.53 -21.46
CA TRP A 197 5.48 9.58 -20.05
C TRP A 197 5.66 11.01 -19.51
N ALA A 198 6.25 11.92 -20.27
CA ALA A 198 6.53 13.29 -19.79
C ALA A 198 5.32 14.24 -19.89
N GLY A 199 4.33 13.90 -20.73
CA GLY A 199 3.21 14.79 -21.01
C GLY A 199 3.56 16.00 -21.87
N ASP A 200 2.59 16.88 -22.07
CA ASP A 200 2.71 18.09 -22.89
C ASP A 200 3.85 19.02 -22.42
N SER A 201 4.34 19.92 -23.27
CA SER A 201 5.39 20.88 -22.89
C SER A 201 5.11 21.71 -21.62
N LEU A 202 6.15 21.93 -20.81
CA LEU A 202 6.16 22.77 -19.61
C LEU A 202 7.39 23.68 -19.56
N GLU A 203 7.22 24.93 -19.15
CA GLU A 203 8.35 25.84 -18.89
C GLU A 203 8.97 25.51 -17.51
N ILE A 204 9.98 24.63 -17.50
CA ILE A 204 10.64 24.18 -16.27
C ILE A 204 11.59 25.23 -15.69
N GLU A 205 12.48 25.78 -16.53
CA GLU A 205 13.58 26.64 -16.09
C GLU A 205 13.08 27.86 -15.30
N GLY A 206 13.54 28.00 -14.05
CA GLY A 206 13.19 29.12 -13.18
C GLY A 206 11.77 29.11 -12.62
N ARG A 207 10.95 28.09 -12.93
CA ARG A 207 9.56 27.99 -12.49
C ARG A 207 9.26 26.73 -11.67
N PHE A 208 9.77 25.57 -12.07
CA PHE A 208 9.52 24.29 -11.39
C PHE A 208 10.81 23.60 -10.97
N LYS A 209 10.69 22.58 -10.12
CA LYS A 209 11.82 21.77 -9.62
C LYS A 209 11.47 20.28 -9.71
N PRO A 210 11.53 19.69 -10.92
CA PRO A 210 11.23 18.28 -11.11
C PRO A 210 12.05 17.38 -10.18
N GLY A 211 11.42 16.34 -9.61
CA GLY A 211 12.05 15.44 -8.63
C GLY A 211 13.27 14.69 -9.16
N HIS A 212 13.39 14.51 -10.47
CA HIS A 212 14.50 13.82 -11.13
C HIS A 212 15.65 14.77 -11.55
N GLY A 213 15.51 16.08 -11.33
CA GLY A 213 16.57 17.08 -11.51
C GLY A 213 16.69 17.67 -12.92
N GLU A 214 15.71 17.46 -13.79
CA GLU A 214 15.60 18.05 -15.13
C GLU A 214 15.69 19.57 -15.07
N ARG A 215 16.51 20.14 -15.97
CA ARG A 215 16.71 21.59 -16.07
C ARG A 215 15.75 22.25 -17.05
N ASN A 216 15.22 21.47 -17.99
CA ASN A 216 14.34 21.91 -19.06
C ASN A 216 13.48 20.75 -19.56
N TYR A 217 12.42 21.06 -20.31
CA TYR A 217 11.47 20.05 -20.80
C TYR A 217 12.10 19.01 -21.75
N ALA A 218 13.16 19.36 -22.48
CA ALA A 218 13.83 18.38 -23.34
C ALA A 218 14.52 17.29 -22.51
N GLU A 219 15.11 17.64 -21.36
CA GLU A 219 15.64 16.65 -20.42
C GLU A 219 14.55 15.78 -19.80
N MET A 220 13.38 16.37 -19.51
CA MET A 220 12.20 15.63 -19.04
C MET A 220 11.72 14.58 -20.05
N VAL A 221 11.63 14.94 -21.33
CA VAL A 221 11.29 13.96 -22.37
C VAL A 221 12.42 12.93 -22.54
N ALA A 222 13.68 13.35 -22.49
CA ALA A 222 14.84 12.47 -22.63
C ALA A 222 14.96 11.46 -21.48
N HIS A 223 14.53 11.82 -20.27
CA HIS A 223 14.45 10.92 -19.12
C HIS A 223 13.68 9.63 -19.45
N PHE A 224 12.63 9.76 -20.26
CA PHE A 224 11.74 8.68 -20.65
C PHE A 224 12.01 8.12 -22.05
N GLU A 225 13.10 8.51 -22.73
CA GLU A 225 13.38 8.08 -24.11
C GLU A 225 13.53 6.56 -24.26
N GLU A 226 14.00 5.88 -23.21
CA GLU A 226 14.22 4.43 -23.17
C GLU A 226 13.01 3.65 -22.59
N TYR A 227 11.95 4.33 -22.17
CA TYR A 227 10.77 3.75 -21.52
C TYR A 227 9.75 3.26 -22.56
N ASN A 228 10.17 2.30 -23.39
CA ASN A 228 9.46 2.01 -24.64
C ASN A 228 8.75 0.64 -24.66
N ASP A 229 9.34 -0.39 -24.05
CA ASP A 229 8.84 -1.76 -24.14
C ASP A 229 7.73 -2.03 -23.11
N VAL A 230 6.50 -1.66 -23.46
CA VAL A 230 5.32 -1.75 -22.58
C VAL A 230 4.26 -2.77 -23.04
N VAL A 231 4.44 -3.41 -24.20
CA VAL A 231 3.48 -4.41 -24.71
C VAL A 231 3.70 -5.75 -23.99
N GLY A 232 2.61 -6.47 -23.71
CA GLY A 232 2.63 -7.72 -22.95
C GLY A 232 2.35 -7.53 -21.47
N ASP A 233 2.21 -8.64 -20.74
CA ASP A 233 2.05 -8.60 -19.29
C ASP A 233 3.36 -8.28 -18.60
N HIS A 234 3.25 -7.67 -17.43
CA HIS A 234 4.37 -7.21 -16.62
C HIS A 234 4.01 -7.41 -15.13
N PRO A 235 4.94 -7.80 -14.25
CA PRO A 235 4.64 -8.07 -12.84
C PRO A 235 3.96 -6.91 -12.09
N LEU A 236 4.23 -5.67 -12.48
CA LEU A 236 3.53 -4.50 -11.94
C LEU A 236 2.00 -4.60 -12.09
N ASN A 237 1.51 -5.23 -13.15
CA ASN A 237 0.08 -5.43 -13.37
C ASN A 237 -0.56 -6.34 -12.32
N MET A 238 0.21 -7.12 -11.54
CA MET A 238 -0.33 -7.85 -10.38
C MET A 238 -0.97 -6.89 -9.35
N SER A 239 -0.60 -5.61 -9.34
CA SER A 239 -1.25 -4.58 -8.50
C SER A 239 -2.75 -4.42 -8.79
N THR A 240 -3.21 -4.78 -9.99
CA THR A 240 -4.65 -4.81 -10.33
C THR A 240 -5.45 -5.77 -9.46
N THR A 241 -4.81 -6.78 -8.87
CA THR A 241 -5.46 -7.72 -7.96
C THR A 241 -5.95 -7.04 -6.68
N THR A 242 -5.37 -5.90 -6.30
CA THR A 242 -5.88 -5.05 -5.20
C THR A 242 -7.31 -4.56 -5.49
N LEU A 243 -7.66 -4.31 -6.75
CA LEU A 243 -9.02 -3.92 -7.17
C LEU A 243 -10.01 -5.07 -6.98
N ALA A 244 -9.65 -6.28 -7.47
CA ALA A 244 -10.48 -7.46 -7.34
C ALA A 244 -10.64 -7.87 -5.86
N PHE A 245 -9.56 -7.81 -5.08
CA PHE A 245 -9.58 -8.05 -3.64
C PHE A 245 -10.55 -7.09 -2.93
N ASN A 246 -10.44 -5.78 -3.18
CA ASN A 246 -11.35 -4.79 -2.59
C ASN A 246 -12.80 -4.95 -3.03
N ALA A 247 -13.06 -5.28 -4.31
CA ALA A 247 -14.40 -5.56 -4.79
C ALA A 247 -14.98 -6.80 -4.09
N TYR A 248 -14.19 -7.87 -3.93
CA TYR A 248 -14.61 -9.07 -3.20
C TYR A 248 -15.00 -8.76 -1.75
N MET A 249 -14.18 -8.00 -1.02
CA MET A 249 -14.42 -7.69 0.39
C MET A 249 -15.68 -6.86 0.63
N GLN A 250 -16.07 -6.01 -0.32
CA GLN A 250 -17.24 -5.14 -0.23
C GLN A 250 -18.53 -5.78 -0.77
N THR A 251 -18.41 -6.70 -1.73
CA THR A 251 -19.57 -7.29 -2.43
C THR A 251 -19.90 -8.71 -1.99
N GLY A 252 -18.88 -9.47 -1.64
CA GLY A 252 -18.98 -10.89 -1.46
C GLY A 252 -19.15 -11.71 -2.75
N ASP A 253 -18.98 -11.12 -3.94
CA ASP A 253 -19.16 -11.81 -5.22
C ASP A 253 -17.92 -12.64 -5.59
N HIS A 254 -18.12 -13.95 -5.82
CA HIS A 254 -17.04 -14.91 -6.04
C HIS A 254 -16.23 -14.67 -7.32
N LYS A 255 -16.81 -14.02 -8.33
CA LYS A 255 -16.10 -13.74 -9.59
C LYS A 255 -14.80 -12.95 -9.39
N TYR A 256 -14.76 -12.08 -8.38
CA TYR A 256 -13.57 -11.28 -8.06
C TYR A 256 -12.47 -12.14 -7.46
N LYS A 257 -12.83 -13.10 -6.58
CA LYS A 257 -11.90 -14.06 -6.01
C LYS A 257 -11.37 -15.01 -7.08
N GLU A 258 -12.25 -15.57 -7.90
CA GLU A 258 -11.89 -16.50 -8.98
C GLU A 258 -10.88 -15.86 -9.93
N TRP A 259 -11.17 -14.65 -10.43
CA TRP A 259 -10.25 -13.95 -11.32
C TRP A 259 -8.90 -13.62 -10.67
N LEU A 260 -8.90 -13.16 -9.41
CA LEU A 260 -7.67 -12.85 -8.69
C LEU A 260 -6.79 -14.09 -8.55
N VAL A 261 -7.37 -15.20 -8.08
CA VAL A 261 -6.65 -16.46 -7.89
C VAL A 261 -6.15 -16.97 -9.24
N ASP A 262 -7.00 -17.02 -10.25
CA ASP A 262 -6.62 -17.50 -11.59
C ASP A 262 -5.45 -16.70 -12.19
N TYR A 263 -5.40 -15.39 -11.95
CA TYR A 263 -4.36 -14.51 -12.47
C TYR A 263 -3.05 -14.61 -11.68
N ILE A 264 -3.10 -14.66 -10.34
CA ILE A 264 -1.89 -14.83 -9.52
C ILE A 264 -1.30 -16.23 -9.67
N ASP A 265 -2.13 -17.27 -9.78
CA ASP A 265 -1.66 -18.63 -10.03
C ASP A 265 -0.87 -18.72 -11.35
N ALA A 266 -1.31 -18.01 -12.40
CA ALA A 266 -0.55 -17.93 -13.64
C ALA A 266 0.82 -17.27 -13.45
N TRP A 267 0.94 -16.29 -12.54
CA TRP A 267 2.24 -15.68 -12.19
C TRP A 267 3.12 -16.60 -11.35
N CYS A 268 2.55 -17.42 -10.46
CA CYS A 268 3.28 -18.50 -9.78
C CYS A 268 3.84 -19.50 -10.80
N GLU A 269 2.99 -20.00 -11.71
CA GLU A 269 3.37 -20.94 -12.77
C GLU A 269 4.48 -20.37 -13.67
N ARG A 270 4.37 -19.10 -14.09
CA ARG A 270 5.39 -18.40 -14.89
C ARG A 270 6.70 -18.23 -14.14
N THR A 271 6.64 -17.93 -12.84
CA THR A 271 7.82 -17.81 -11.98
C THR A 271 8.55 -19.15 -11.89
N GLU A 272 7.82 -20.25 -11.65
CA GLU A 272 8.40 -21.58 -11.60
C GLU A 272 8.97 -22.02 -12.97
N ALA A 273 8.22 -21.80 -14.05
CA ALA A 273 8.66 -22.10 -15.41
C ALA A 273 9.92 -21.30 -15.83
N ASN A 274 10.15 -20.14 -15.23
CA ASN A 274 11.33 -19.31 -15.44
C ASN A 274 12.46 -19.58 -14.42
N GLY A 275 12.52 -20.79 -13.86
CA GLY A 275 13.59 -21.21 -12.95
C GLY A 275 13.48 -20.59 -11.55
N GLY A 276 12.25 -20.28 -11.12
CA GLY A 276 11.96 -19.71 -9.82
C GLY A 276 12.28 -18.21 -9.69
N ILE A 277 12.37 -17.49 -10.82
CA ILE A 277 12.54 -16.04 -10.89
C ILE A 277 11.36 -15.45 -11.66
N THR A 278 10.65 -14.49 -11.09
CA THR A 278 9.50 -13.88 -11.76
C THR A 278 9.95 -13.16 -13.05
N PRO A 279 9.43 -13.56 -14.23
CA PRO A 279 9.76 -12.87 -15.48
C PRO A 279 9.15 -11.46 -15.51
N THR A 280 9.80 -10.52 -16.18
CA THR A 280 9.31 -9.13 -16.32
C THR A 280 8.59 -8.85 -17.62
N ASN A 281 8.52 -9.82 -18.55
CA ASN A 281 7.67 -9.71 -19.73
C ASN A 281 6.98 -11.02 -20.06
N ILE A 282 5.68 -10.96 -20.36
CA ILE A 282 4.89 -12.06 -20.93
C ILE A 282 4.25 -11.61 -22.24
N GLY A 283 4.43 -12.38 -23.31
CA GLY A 283 3.82 -12.13 -24.61
C GLY A 283 2.31 -12.23 -24.59
N LEU A 284 1.66 -11.69 -25.62
CA LEU A 284 0.19 -11.72 -25.75
C LEU A 284 -0.38 -13.13 -25.95
N ASP A 285 0.48 -14.09 -26.32
CA ASP A 285 0.18 -15.52 -26.44
C ASP A 285 0.56 -16.31 -25.16
N GLY A 286 0.89 -15.61 -24.07
CA GLY A 286 1.29 -16.20 -22.80
C GLY A 286 2.75 -16.66 -22.73
N SER A 287 3.55 -16.49 -23.80
CA SER A 287 4.95 -16.90 -23.81
C SER A 287 5.84 -15.99 -22.94
N ILE A 288 6.76 -16.59 -22.17
CA ILE A 288 7.69 -15.83 -21.32
C ILE A 288 8.68 -15.05 -22.20
N GLY A 289 8.78 -13.73 -22.00
CA GLY A 289 9.59 -12.81 -22.80
C GLY A 289 9.05 -12.53 -24.20
N GLY A 290 7.87 -13.02 -24.55
CA GLY A 290 7.36 -13.03 -25.93
C GLY A 290 7.18 -11.66 -26.57
N ALA A 291 6.94 -10.60 -25.79
CA ALA A 291 6.84 -9.23 -26.30
C ALA A 291 8.17 -8.46 -26.27
N CYS A 292 9.25 -9.11 -25.79
CA CYS A 292 10.62 -8.59 -25.76
C CYS A 292 11.60 -9.57 -26.44
N ASP A 293 11.22 -10.15 -27.59
CA ASP A 293 12.08 -11.05 -28.39
C ASP A 293 12.64 -12.26 -27.62
N GLY A 294 11.85 -12.81 -26.69
CA GLY A 294 12.23 -13.93 -25.83
C GLY A 294 13.04 -13.52 -24.59
N LYS A 295 13.28 -12.23 -24.39
CA LYS A 295 13.96 -11.70 -23.19
C LYS A 295 12.98 -11.63 -22.02
N TRP A 296 12.94 -12.71 -21.23
CA TRP A 296 12.11 -12.81 -20.02
C TRP A 296 12.33 -11.67 -19.01
N TYR A 297 13.51 -11.06 -19.03
CA TYR A 297 13.97 -9.99 -18.14
C TYR A 297 13.69 -8.57 -18.69
N GLY A 298 13.16 -8.47 -19.92
CA GLY A 298 12.91 -7.20 -20.60
C GLY A 298 11.69 -6.45 -20.07
N GLY A 299 11.33 -5.38 -20.79
CA GLY A 299 10.22 -4.48 -20.46
C GLY A 299 10.66 -3.26 -19.63
N VAL A 300 9.86 -2.19 -19.66
CA VAL A 300 10.05 -1.02 -18.80
C VAL A 300 10.01 -1.46 -17.34
N TYR A 301 10.99 -0.99 -16.55
CA TYR A 301 11.19 -1.38 -15.15
C TYR A 301 11.50 -2.86 -14.91
N GLY A 302 11.81 -3.65 -15.93
CA GLY A 302 12.21 -5.05 -15.78
C GLY A 302 13.62 -5.23 -15.19
N TRP A 303 14.01 -6.48 -14.98
CA TRP A 303 15.35 -6.87 -14.51
C TRP A 303 16.52 -6.31 -15.35
N GLY A 304 16.30 -6.06 -16.65
CA GLY A 304 17.31 -5.50 -17.54
C GLY A 304 17.24 -3.99 -17.71
N PHE A 305 16.34 -3.30 -17.00
CA PHE A 305 16.01 -1.91 -17.28
C PHE A 305 17.08 -0.96 -16.71
N THR A 306 18.02 -0.61 -17.59
CA THR A 306 19.07 0.39 -17.35
C THR A 306 18.89 1.52 -18.34
N VAL A 307 18.88 2.76 -17.85
CA VAL A 307 18.66 3.96 -18.67
C VAL A 307 19.76 4.98 -18.44
N THR A 308 19.94 5.88 -19.40
CA THR A 308 20.86 7.02 -19.29
C THR A 308 20.19 8.19 -18.60
N VAL A 309 20.80 8.71 -17.54
CA VAL A 309 20.34 9.93 -16.85
C VAL A 309 20.70 11.14 -17.71
N PRO A 310 19.71 11.90 -18.24
CA PRO A 310 19.99 12.94 -19.24
C PRO A 310 20.85 14.10 -18.72
N GLN A 311 20.78 14.37 -17.41
CA GLN A 311 21.52 15.46 -16.75
C GLN A 311 23.02 15.17 -16.62
N THR A 312 23.40 13.90 -16.44
CA THR A 312 24.78 13.48 -16.10
C THR A 312 25.42 12.56 -17.15
N GLY A 313 24.63 11.85 -17.94
CA GLY A 313 25.07 10.79 -18.83
C GLY A 313 25.43 9.48 -18.12
N GLU A 314 25.20 9.40 -16.81
CA GLU A 314 25.43 8.17 -16.03
C GLU A 314 24.31 7.15 -16.29
N LEU A 315 24.63 5.87 -16.11
CA LEU A 315 23.65 4.80 -16.19
C LEU A 315 22.92 4.65 -14.84
N ALA A 316 21.61 4.46 -14.89
CA ALA A 316 20.77 4.16 -13.74
C ALA A 316 20.02 2.84 -13.94
N HIS A 317 20.17 1.93 -12.97
CA HIS A 317 19.42 0.67 -12.90
C HIS A 317 18.08 0.91 -12.21
N ARG A 318 16.97 0.62 -12.89
CA ARG A 318 15.62 0.99 -12.42
C ARG A 318 14.62 -0.19 -12.50
N PRO A 319 14.89 -1.32 -11.84
CA PRO A 319 13.99 -2.47 -11.81
C PRO A 319 12.77 -2.22 -10.89
N PHE A 320 12.01 -1.15 -11.11
CA PHE A 320 11.00 -0.67 -10.15
C PHE A 320 9.86 -1.67 -9.89
N PHE A 321 9.69 -2.70 -10.73
CA PHE A 321 8.75 -3.80 -10.45
C PHE A 321 9.02 -4.49 -9.11
N LEU A 322 10.29 -4.52 -8.66
CA LEU A 322 10.72 -5.15 -7.42
C LEU A 322 10.01 -4.58 -6.19
N HIS A 323 9.68 -3.28 -6.21
CA HIS A 323 9.02 -2.63 -5.07
C HIS A 323 7.56 -3.08 -4.87
N ARG A 324 6.94 -3.77 -5.84
CA ARG A 324 5.49 -4.04 -5.80
C ARG A 324 5.08 -5.47 -6.09
N VAL A 325 5.86 -6.20 -6.88
CA VAL A 325 5.50 -7.54 -7.38
C VAL A 325 5.09 -8.51 -6.26
N HIS A 326 5.76 -8.47 -5.12
CA HIS A 326 5.50 -9.38 -4.00
C HIS A 326 4.13 -9.16 -3.34
N TYR A 327 3.57 -7.94 -3.40
CA TYR A 327 2.22 -7.68 -2.89
C TYR A 327 1.13 -8.35 -3.73
N GLY A 328 1.39 -8.65 -5.00
CA GLY A 328 0.48 -9.49 -5.79
C GLY A 328 0.33 -10.90 -5.21
N PHE A 329 1.44 -11.50 -4.76
CA PHE A 329 1.41 -12.76 -4.02
C PHE A 329 0.79 -12.58 -2.62
N GLY A 330 1.05 -11.45 -1.95
CA GLY A 330 0.37 -11.06 -0.72
C GLY A 330 -1.16 -11.00 -0.85
N ASN A 331 -1.66 -10.50 -1.99
CA ASN A 331 -3.09 -10.49 -2.31
C ASN A 331 -3.65 -11.90 -2.48
N GLY A 332 -2.89 -12.81 -3.10
CA GLY A 332 -3.20 -14.24 -3.17
C GLY A 332 -3.35 -14.84 -1.77
N LEU A 333 -2.34 -14.66 -0.91
CA LEU A 333 -2.35 -15.12 0.48
C LEU A 333 -3.56 -14.58 1.24
N LEU A 334 -3.84 -13.28 1.14
CA LEU A 334 -4.93 -12.65 1.86
C LEU A 334 -6.32 -13.15 1.41
N MET A 335 -6.44 -13.53 0.14
CA MET A 335 -7.69 -14.06 -0.45
C MET A 335 -7.95 -15.54 -0.12
N THR A 336 -6.90 -16.33 0.08
CA THR A 336 -7.01 -17.81 0.18
C THR A 336 -6.49 -18.39 1.49
N GLY A 337 -5.57 -17.71 2.16
CA GLY A 337 -4.76 -18.25 3.26
C GLY A 337 -3.65 -19.22 2.82
N ASP A 338 -3.39 -19.36 1.52
CA ASP A 338 -2.37 -20.27 1.00
C ASP A 338 -0.97 -19.65 1.07
N GLN A 339 -0.08 -20.31 1.80
CA GLN A 339 1.31 -19.87 1.98
C GLN A 339 2.17 -20.13 0.73
N SER A 340 1.71 -20.92 -0.25
CA SER A 340 2.43 -21.15 -1.50
C SER A 340 2.74 -19.85 -2.28
N TYR A 341 1.89 -18.83 -2.13
CA TYR A 341 2.14 -17.50 -2.68
C TYR A 341 3.35 -16.82 -2.02
N VAL A 342 3.50 -16.95 -0.70
CA VAL A 342 4.66 -16.43 0.04
C VAL A 342 5.92 -17.22 -0.33
N ASP A 343 5.78 -18.55 -0.45
CA ASP A 343 6.86 -19.44 -0.86
C ASP A 343 7.38 -19.08 -2.27
N THR A 344 6.50 -18.65 -3.18
CA THR A 344 6.86 -18.20 -4.53
C THR A 344 7.85 -17.04 -4.45
N TRP A 345 7.55 -15.97 -3.71
CA TRP A 345 8.47 -14.82 -3.61
C TRP A 345 9.71 -15.12 -2.75
N ARG A 346 9.59 -15.94 -1.70
CA ARG A 346 10.76 -16.45 -0.95
C ARG A 346 11.72 -17.16 -1.90
N GLY A 347 11.19 -17.99 -2.80
CA GLY A 347 11.95 -18.66 -3.85
C GLY A 347 12.68 -17.68 -4.76
N VAL A 348 12.05 -16.58 -5.17
CA VAL A 348 12.71 -15.53 -5.97
C VAL A 348 13.92 -14.95 -5.23
N ILE A 349 13.76 -14.59 -3.95
CA ILE A 349 14.86 -14.09 -3.11
C ILE A 349 16.02 -15.09 -3.08
N GLU A 350 15.72 -16.37 -2.88
CA GLU A 350 16.72 -17.43 -2.79
C GLU A 350 17.42 -17.69 -4.13
N ASN A 351 16.66 -17.74 -5.23
CA ASN A 351 17.18 -18.01 -6.57
C ASN A 351 18.04 -16.86 -7.09
N VAL A 352 17.70 -15.60 -6.81
CA VAL A 352 18.57 -14.45 -7.14
C VAL A 352 19.89 -14.57 -6.37
N ASN A 353 19.84 -14.77 -5.05
CA ASN A 353 21.03 -14.85 -4.20
C ASN A 353 21.93 -16.07 -4.49
N ALA A 354 21.36 -17.15 -5.02
CA ALA A 354 22.11 -18.33 -5.48
C ALA A 354 23.08 -18.02 -6.63
N ASN A 355 22.91 -16.88 -7.31
CA ASN A 355 23.80 -16.40 -8.37
C ASN A 355 24.92 -15.47 -7.87
N SER A 356 25.18 -15.47 -6.56
CA SER A 356 26.31 -14.77 -5.95
C SER A 356 27.66 -15.29 -6.45
N LYS A 357 28.69 -14.44 -6.35
CA LYS A 357 30.06 -14.79 -6.72
C LYS A 357 31.07 -14.25 -5.70
N THR A 358 32.21 -14.91 -5.59
CA THR A 358 33.32 -14.41 -4.78
C THR A 358 34.28 -13.60 -5.65
N SER A 359 34.51 -12.34 -5.29
CA SER A 359 35.49 -11.46 -5.94
C SER A 359 36.26 -10.68 -4.87
N GLY A 360 37.59 -10.63 -4.96
CA GLY A 360 38.40 -9.89 -3.99
C GLY A 360 38.28 -10.37 -2.52
N GLY A 361 37.84 -11.62 -2.30
CA GLY A 361 37.59 -12.16 -0.95
C GLY A 361 36.23 -11.79 -0.35
N GLN A 362 35.38 -11.08 -1.09
CA GLN A 362 34.02 -10.73 -0.70
C GLN A 362 33.00 -11.49 -1.56
N THR A 363 31.89 -11.92 -0.95
CA THR A 363 30.72 -12.43 -1.69
C THR A 363 29.93 -11.24 -2.20
N LEU A 364 29.60 -11.25 -3.49
CA LEU A 364 28.78 -10.24 -4.15
C LEU A 364 27.52 -10.90 -4.71
N TYR A 365 26.38 -10.21 -4.62
CA TYR A 365 25.06 -10.67 -5.03
C TYR A 365 24.52 -9.80 -6.18
N PRO A 366 23.86 -10.38 -7.19
CA PRO A 366 23.37 -9.61 -8.33
C PRO A 366 22.04 -8.94 -8.04
N HIS A 367 21.81 -7.77 -8.65
CA HIS A 367 20.54 -7.03 -8.56
C HIS A 367 19.85 -6.86 -9.91
N MET A 368 20.54 -7.14 -11.02
CA MET A 368 20.04 -6.96 -12.37
C MET A 368 20.37 -8.14 -13.29
N TYR A 369 19.59 -8.33 -14.36
CA TYR A 369 19.82 -9.38 -15.36
C TYR A 369 19.66 -8.84 -16.78
N GLY A 370 20.60 -9.16 -17.68
CA GLY A 370 20.60 -8.67 -19.06
C GLY A 370 21.09 -9.70 -20.08
N ASP A 371 21.39 -9.25 -21.30
CA ASP A 371 21.86 -10.11 -22.40
C ASP A 371 23.10 -10.94 -22.05
N GLU A 372 23.98 -10.40 -21.19
CA GLU A 372 25.20 -11.08 -20.73
C GLU A 372 25.01 -11.85 -19.40
N GLY A 373 23.77 -11.97 -18.92
CA GLY A 373 23.43 -12.60 -17.65
C GLY A 373 23.33 -11.60 -16.49
N TRP A 374 23.60 -12.08 -15.27
CA TRP A 374 23.55 -11.27 -14.05
C TRP A 374 24.59 -10.16 -14.04
N TYR A 375 24.19 -8.97 -13.60
CA TYR A 375 25.07 -7.82 -13.38
C TYR A 375 24.61 -7.01 -12.15
N ASP A 376 25.25 -5.85 -11.94
CA ASP A 376 25.04 -5.00 -10.76
C ASP A 376 25.25 -5.77 -9.45
N TYR A 377 26.48 -6.28 -9.30
CA TYR A 377 26.88 -7.10 -8.16
C TYR A 377 27.29 -6.22 -6.98
N THR A 378 26.59 -6.32 -5.86
CA THR A 378 26.90 -5.57 -4.63
C THR A 378 27.20 -6.51 -3.45
N PRO A 379 27.83 -6.03 -2.38
CA PRO A 379 28.03 -6.82 -1.15
C PRO A 379 26.74 -7.27 -0.45
N GLU A 380 25.66 -6.51 -0.62
CA GLU A 380 24.38 -6.73 0.05
C GLU A 380 23.61 -7.86 -0.66
N PRO A 381 23.09 -8.87 0.06
CA PRO A 381 22.18 -9.84 -0.53
C PRO A 381 20.91 -9.18 -1.06
N PHE A 382 20.37 -9.72 -2.15
CA PHE A 382 19.05 -9.34 -2.62
C PHE A 382 18.00 -9.67 -1.55
N SER A 383 17.30 -8.64 -1.05
CA SER A 383 16.38 -8.75 0.08
C SER A 383 15.02 -8.10 -0.17
N THR A 384 14.73 -7.69 -1.40
CA THR A 384 13.45 -7.02 -1.71
C THR A 384 12.26 -7.91 -1.39
N GLY A 385 11.32 -7.41 -0.60
CA GLY A 385 10.15 -8.16 -0.12
C GLY A 385 10.44 -9.12 1.04
N ALA A 386 11.64 -9.11 1.64
CA ALA A 386 12.00 -10.02 2.73
C ALA A 386 11.20 -9.74 4.02
N LEU A 387 10.90 -8.48 4.31
CA LEU A 387 10.08 -8.10 5.47
C LEU A 387 8.67 -8.65 5.33
N GLU A 388 8.08 -8.52 4.14
CA GLU A 388 6.76 -9.02 3.81
C GLU A 388 6.70 -10.55 3.90
N VAL A 389 7.68 -11.24 3.32
CA VAL A 389 7.79 -12.71 3.41
C VAL A 389 7.86 -13.15 4.86
N TYR A 390 8.73 -12.55 5.67
CA TYR A 390 8.83 -12.86 7.10
C TYR A 390 7.53 -12.58 7.85
N TYR A 391 6.90 -11.42 7.61
CA TYR A 391 5.65 -11.05 8.27
C TYR A 391 4.48 -12.00 7.93
N TRP A 392 4.37 -12.39 6.66
CA TRP A 392 3.33 -13.26 6.17
C TRP A 392 3.51 -14.71 6.61
N SER A 393 4.74 -15.22 6.57
CA SER A 393 5.06 -16.58 7.00
C SER A 393 5.08 -16.70 8.52
N MET A 394 5.67 -15.73 9.22
CA MET A 394 6.18 -15.84 10.59
C MET A 394 7.17 -17.00 10.78
N ASP A 395 7.80 -17.44 9.69
CA ASP A 395 8.82 -18.47 9.73
C ASP A 395 10.15 -17.88 10.25
N ARG A 396 10.68 -18.50 11.30
CA ARG A 396 11.97 -18.12 11.88
C ARG A 396 13.14 -18.30 10.91
N ALA A 397 13.01 -19.11 9.87
CA ALA A 397 13.99 -19.24 8.81
C ALA A 397 14.13 -17.95 7.97
N ASP A 398 13.11 -17.10 7.94
CA ASP A 398 13.12 -15.83 7.21
C ASP A 398 13.71 -14.67 8.04
N LEU A 399 13.69 -14.77 9.37
CA LEU A 399 14.15 -13.72 10.31
C LEU A 399 15.57 -13.18 10.04
N PRO A 400 16.60 -14.00 9.70
CA PRO A 400 17.94 -13.49 9.46
C PRO A 400 18.02 -12.43 8.35
N ARG A 401 17.04 -12.39 7.43
CA ARG A 401 16.99 -11.41 6.33
C ARG A 401 16.49 -10.03 6.76
N VAL A 402 15.92 -9.90 7.95
CA VAL A 402 15.18 -8.68 8.38
C VAL A 402 15.57 -8.21 9.78
N GLN A 403 16.60 -8.80 10.39
CA GLN A 403 17.07 -8.51 11.75
C GLN A 403 17.52 -7.06 11.98
N GLU A 404 17.81 -6.30 10.91
CA GLU A 404 18.19 -4.89 11.00
C GLU A 404 16.97 -3.95 11.10
N ASN A 405 15.77 -4.45 10.83
CA ASN A 405 14.54 -3.67 10.95
C ASN A 405 14.22 -3.40 12.44
N GLU A 406 14.14 -2.14 12.83
CA GLU A 406 13.97 -1.74 14.24
C GLU A 406 12.62 -2.20 14.84
N TRP A 407 11.56 -2.27 14.04
CA TRP A 407 10.28 -2.80 14.49
C TRP A 407 10.36 -4.31 14.72
N VAL A 408 11.06 -5.05 13.86
CA VAL A 408 11.34 -6.48 14.08
C VAL A 408 12.18 -6.67 15.35
N GLN A 409 13.22 -5.87 15.57
CA GLN A 409 14.01 -5.91 16.81
C GLN A 409 13.15 -5.64 18.05
N PHE A 410 12.19 -4.71 17.96
CA PHE A 410 11.23 -4.49 19.03
C PHE A 410 10.35 -5.73 19.30
N LEU A 411 9.80 -6.35 18.25
CA LEU A 411 9.00 -7.58 18.38
C LEU A 411 9.79 -8.76 18.97
N GLU A 412 11.10 -8.83 18.69
CA GLU A 412 12.03 -9.81 19.25
C GLU A 412 12.49 -9.44 20.68
N GLY A 413 12.21 -8.23 21.15
CA GLY A 413 12.59 -7.73 22.47
C GLY A 413 13.99 -7.11 22.55
N ASP A 414 14.69 -6.99 21.42
CA ASP A 414 16.04 -6.43 21.31
C ASP A 414 16.04 -4.88 21.26
N ASN A 415 14.90 -4.26 20.95
CA ASN A 415 14.73 -2.80 20.93
C ASN A 415 13.49 -2.35 21.74
N PRO A 416 13.48 -2.48 23.09
CA PRO A 416 12.29 -2.21 23.91
C PRO A 416 11.87 -0.73 23.96
N ASP A 417 12.78 0.21 23.65
CA ASP A 417 12.50 1.64 23.65
C ASP A 417 11.85 2.14 22.34
N TYR A 418 11.84 1.30 21.30
CA TYR A 418 11.32 1.60 19.97
C TYR A 418 9.96 2.30 19.94
N PRO A 419 8.92 1.86 20.70
CA PRO A 419 7.62 2.52 20.64
C PRO A 419 7.68 4.00 21.04
N VAL A 420 8.55 4.36 21.98
CA VAL A 420 8.70 5.74 22.43
C VAL A 420 9.55 6.53 21.45
N THR A 421 10.68 5.99 20.99
CA THR A 421 11.58 6.69 20.06
C THR A 421 10.90 6.97 18.73
N ALA A 422 10.24 5.97 18.14
CA ALA A 422 9.55 6.09 16.85
C ALA A 422 8.41 7.13 16.89
N LEU A 423 7.60 7.14 17.96
CA LEU A 423 6.50 8.12 18.08
C LEU A 423 7.01 9.56 18.30
N LEU A 424 8.14 9.74 19.00
CA LEU A 424 8.77 11.05 19.16
C LEU A 424 9.39 11.57 17.85
N GLU A 425 9.95 10.67 17.04
CA GLU A 425 10.44 10.99 15.71
C GLU A 425 9.31 11.41 14.78
N ASP A 426 8.17 10.72 14.79
CA ASP A 426 7.00 11.10 14.01
C ASP A 426 6.43 12.46 14.45
N LEU A 427 6.38 12.76 15.75
CA LEU A 427 5.98 14.09 16.25
C LEU A 427 6.93 15.19 15.77
N LYS A 428 8.24 14.91 15.75
CA LYS A 428 9.25 15.82 15.20
C LYS A 428 9.02 16.04 13.70
N GLU A 429 8.74 14.98 12.94
CA GLU A 429 8.49 15.03 11.50
C GLU A 429 7.22 15.85 11.18
N VAL A 430 6.13 15.68 11.94
CA VAL A 430 4.91 16.49 11.78
C VAL A 430 5.23 17.99 11.89
N ARG A 431 6.00 18.39 12.92
CA ARG A 431 6.44 19.78 13.08
C ARG A 431 7.28 20.26 11.91
N GLU A 432 8.19 19.42 11.40
CA GLU A 432 9.07 19.75 10.28
C GLU A 432 8.29 19.91 8.97
N ARG A 433 7.33 19.03 8.70
CA ARG A 433 6.42 19.12 7.55
C ARG A 433 5.57 20.37 7.60
N ILE A 434 4.95 20.70 8.73
CA ILE A 434 4.19 21.96 8.88
C ILE A 434 5.09 23.19 8.80
N GLY A 435 6.34 23.10 9.24
CA GLY A 435 7.35 24.12 8.97
C GLY A 435 7.55 24.38 7.47
N LYS A 436 7.59 23.32 6.65
CA LYS A 436 7.66 23.42 5.18
C LYS A 436 6.37 24.00 4.59
N VAL A 437 5.19 23.58 5.06
CA VAL A 437 3.89 24.16 4.63
C VAL A 437 3.85 25.67 4.84
N ARG A 438 4.24 26.13 6.03
CA ARG A 438 4.24 27.57 6.38
C ARG A 438 5.33 28.36 5.66
N GLY A 439 6.44 27.70 5.33
CA GLY A 439 7.57 28.28 4.60
C GLY A 439 7.42 28.25 3.07
N ASP A 440 6.45 27.49 2.55
CA ASP A 440 6.22 27.39 1.11
C ASP A 440 5.69 28.72 0.55
N SER A 441 6.53 29.34 -0.28
CA SER A 441 6.27 30.62 -0.95
C SER A 441 5.80 30.46 -2.38
N SER A 442 5.68 29.22 -2.89
CA SER A 442 5.20 28.96 -4.23
C SER A 442 3.71 29.31 -4.37
N SER A 443 3.30 29.66 -5.59
CA SER A 443 1.90 29.85 -5.97
C SER A 443 1.40 28.63 -6.75
N PRO A 444 0.07 28.44 -6.91
CA PRO A 444 -0.46 27.26 -7.62
C PRO A 444 0.10 27.09 -9.04
N ASP A 445 0.44 28.20 -9.72
CA ASP A 445 1.05 28.20 -11.05
C ASP A 445 2.55 27.93 -11.06
N THR A 446 3.20 27.79 -9.91
CA THR A 446 4.63 27.43 -9.79
C THR A 446 4.83 26.14 -9.01
N ARG A 447 3.77 25.32 -8.87
CA ARG A 447 3.83 24.00 -8.22
C ARG A 447 3.54 22.89 -9.21
N MET A 448 4.35 21.85 -9.17
CA MET A 448 4.02 20.52 -9.69
C MET A 448 3.14 19.79 -8.67
N SER A 449 2.52 18.68 -9.07
CA SER A 449 1.63 17.91 -8.18
C SER A 449 2.38 17.19 -7.05
N ASP A 450 3.64 16.84 -7.27
CA ASP A 450 4.52 16.10 -6.35
C ASP A 450 5.24 16.99 -5.32
N ASP A 451 5.42 18.29 -5.61
CA ASP A 451 6.12 19.27 -4.76
C ASP A 451 5.69 19.22 -3.27
N MET A 452 4.40 18.96 -3.02
CA MET A 452 3.78 18.96 -1.71
C MET A 452 3.73 17.57 -1.05
N ASN A 453 4.05 16.51 -1.79
CA ASN A 453 3.99 15.14 -1.29
C ASN A 453 4.89 14.93 -0.06
N GLY A 454 6.06 15.59 -0.04
CA GLY A 454 6.97 15.60 1.11
C GLY A 454 6.53 16.45 2.31
N PHE A 455 5.40 17.17 2.19
CA PHE A 455 4.82 18.01 3.24
C PHE A 455 3.53 17.41 3.85
N ASN A 456 2.95 16.37 3.24
CA ASN A 456 1.74 15.71 3.73
C ASN A 456 1.95 15.24 5.19
N PRO A 457 1.17 15.71 6.18
CA PRO A 457 1.46 15.47 7.60
C PRO A 457 0.99 14.10 8.12
N ALA A 458 0.29 13.29 7.32
CA ALA A 458 -0.22 11.99 7.74
C ALA A 458 0.89 10.91 7.79
N MET A 459 1.52 10.78 8.96
CA MET A 459 2.54 9.78 9.31
C MET A 459 1.90 8.59 10.02
N VAL A 460 1.52 7.56 9.25
CA VAL A 460 0.77 6.41 9.77
C VAL A 460 1.60 5.13 9.93
N SER A 461 2.83 5.10 9.43
CA SER A 461 3.67 3.88 9.40
C SER A 461 3.93 3.34 10.81
N ARG A 462 4.47 4.15 11.73
CA ARG A 462 4.79 3.70 13.10
C ARG A 462 3.54 3.38 13.92
N LEU A 463 2.45 4.12 13.72
CA LEU A 463 1.17 3.78 14.34
C LEU A 463 0.62 2.44 13.81
N THR A 464 0.80 2.15 12.52
CA THR A 464 0.40 0.86 11.91
C THR A 464 1.20 -0.30 12.51
N GLU A 465 2.52 -0.15 12.59
CA GLU A 465 3.41 -1.13 13.22
C GLU A 465 3.05 -1.39 14.69
N LEU A 466 2.96 -0.32 15.49
CA LEU A 466 2.80 -0.41 16.94
C LEU A 466 1.37 -0.75 17.37
N MET A 467 0.35 -0.16 16.75
CA MET A 467 -1.04 -0.37 17.16
C MET A 467 -1.63 -1.63 16.53
N LEU A 468 -1.32 -1.91 15.25
CA LEU A 468 -1.99 -2.95 14.48
C LEU A 468 -1.15 -4.23 14.37
N GLY A 469 0.15 -4.14 14.67
CA GLY A 469 1.09 -5.22 14.36
C GLY A 469 1.07 -5.47 12.86
N GLY A 470 1.14 -4.42 12.05
CA GLY A 470 0.91 -4.47 10.61
C GLY A 470 2.01 -3.82 9.79
N LEU A 471 2.03 -4.17 8.51
CA LEU A 471 2.94 -3.60 7.51
C LEU A 471 2.41 -2.25 7.03
N PRO A 472 3.20 -1.17 7.13
CA PRO A 472 2.86 0.10 6.52
C PRO A 472 2.64 -0.04 5.01
N THR A 473 1.58 0.55 4.47
CA THR A 473 1.29 0.51 3.03
C THR A 473 1.91 1.67 2.25
N GLU A 474 2.16 2.79 2.95
CA GLU A 474 2.72 4.02 2.38
C GLU A 474 2.06 4.39 1.03
N ARG A 475 2.86 4.58 -0.03
CA ARG A 475 2.41 4.90 -1.40
C ARG A 475 2.38 3.66 -2.32
N LEU A 476 2.45 2.46 -1.76
CA LEU A 476 2.66 1.24 -2.54
C LEU A 476 1.35 0.65 -3.11
N GLY A 477 0.18 1.09 -2.63
CA GLY A 477 -1.10 0.77 -3.27
C GLY A 477 -1.55 -0.68 -3.12
N PHE A 478 -1.33 -1.30 -1.96
CA PHE A 478 -1.77 -2.67 -1.66
C PHE A 478 -2.67 -2.73 -0.41
N PRO A 479 -3.45 -3.82 -0.21
CA PRO A 479 -4.28 -3.99 0.98
C PRO A 479 -3.46 -4.01 2.27
N LEU A 480 -3.95 -3.36 3.32
CA LEU A 480 -3.33 -3.43 4.64
C LEU A 480 -3.19 -4.89 5.13
N HIS A 481 -1.98 -5.29 5.52
CA HIS A 481 -1.73 -6.53 6.25
C HIS A 481 -1.47 -6.19 7.73
N SER A 482 -2.33 -6.64 8.64
CA SER A 482 -2.20 -6.36 10.09
C SER A 482 -2.62 -7.56 10.94
N ARG A 483 -2.08 -7.73 12.15
CA ARG A 483 -2.61 -8.72 13.10
C ARG A 483 -3.97 -8.32 13.66
N VAL A 484 -4.18 -7.03 13.92
CA VAL A 484 -5.44 -6.53 14.47
C VAL A 484 -5.84 -5.18 13.94
N ARG A 485 -7.13 -4.87 14.02
CA ARG A 485 -7.64 -3.50 13.97
C ARG A 485 -8.73 -3.24 15.00
N TYR A 486 -9.05 -1.97 15.20
CA TYR A 486 -9.92 -1.52 16.29
C TYR A 486 -11.16 -0.78 15.79
N PHE A 487 -12.21 -0.84 16.61
CA PHE A 487 -13.42 -0.05 16.41
C PHE A 487 -13.90 0.58 17.70
N SER A 488 -14.59 1.70 17.54
CA SER A 488 -15.33 2.36 18.60
C SER A 488 -16.80 1.93 18.55
N PRO A 489 -17.25 0.95 19.37
CA PRO A 489 -18.65 0.52 19.38
C PRO A 489 -19.61 1.58 19.92
N THR A 490 -19.12 2.54 20.71
CA THR A 490 -19.94 3.65 21.23
C THR A 490 -20.29 4.66 20.14
N ARG A 491 -19.37 4.90 19.20
CA ARG A 491 -19.57 5.77 18.04
C ARG A 491 -19.95 5.02 16.77
N GLN A 492 -19.92 3.69 16.80
CA GLN A 492 -20.08 2.80 15.64
C GLN A 492 -19.24 3.24 14.43
N ARG A 493 -17.93 3.41 14.66
CA ARG A 493 -16.95 3.78 13.62
C ARG A 493 -15.67 2.97 13.69
N ALA A 494 -14.92 2.96 12.59
CA ALA A 494 -13.53 2.49 12.56
C ALA A 494 -12.64 3.31 13.50
N GLY A 495 -11.54 2.69 13.94
CA GLY A 495 -10.54 3.33 14.78
C GLY A 495 -10.70 3.06 16.26
N ILE A 496 -9.58 3.13 16.96
CA ILE A 496 -9.53 2.94 18.41
C ILE A 496 -10.31 4.07 19.10
N PRO A 497 -11.08 3.80 20.19
CA PRO A 497 -11.75 4.85 20.93
C PRO A 497 -10.78 5.86 21.52
N GLU A 498 -11.20 7.13 21.57
CA GLU A 498 -10.42 8.20 22.21
C GLU A 498 -9.89 7.79 23.59
N ASP A 499 -8.65 8.15 23.89
CA ASP A 499 -7.92 7.86 25.12
C ASP A 499 -7.57 6.37 25.35
N VAL A 500 -7.82 5.48 24.38
CA VAL A 500 -7.32 4.10 24.44
C VAL A 500 -6.02 4.00 23.65
N GLY A 501 -4.92 3.58 24.30
CA GLY A 501 -3.67 3.19 23.65
C GLY A 501 -3.65 1.69 23.38
N ALA A 502 -3.04 1.29 22.26
CA ALA A 502 -2.83 -0.10 21.90
C ALA A 502 -1.39 -0.34 21.45
N LEU A 503 -0.74 -1.38 21.96
CA LEU A 503 0.62 -1.75 21.61
C LEU A 503 0.71 -3.26 21.36
N VAL A 504 1.04 -3.65 20.14
CA VAL A 504 1.42 -5.02 19.80
C VAL A 504 2.90 -5.19 20.15
N GLU A 505 3.19 -5.99 21.17
CA GLU A 505 4.55 -6.14 21.73
C GLU A 505 5.33 -7.30 21.09
N ASN A 506 4.62 -8.33 20.63
CA ASN A 506 5.22 -9.55 20.11
C ASN A 506 4.19 -10.31 19.26
N MET A 507 4.65 -11.04 18.24
CA MET A 507 3.80 -11.82 17.33
C MET A 507 4.52 -13.09 16.86
N SER A 508 3.79 -14.19 16.73
CA SER A 508 4.18 -15.43 16.05
C SER A 508 3.19 -15.75 14.92
N ASP A 509 3.26 -16.98 14.40
CA ASP A 509 2.31 -17.51 13.43
C ASP A 509 0.92 -17.77 14.03
N ASP A 510 0.82 -18.08 15.33
CA ASP A 510 -0.42 -18.47 16.00
C ASP A 510 -0.77 -17.65 17.26
N GLU A 511 0.08 -16.69 17.66
CA GLU A 511 -0.10 -15.90 18.88
C GLU A 511 0.36 -14.44 18.71
N MET A 512 -0.18 -13.54 19.52
CA MET A 512 0.38 -12.21 19.73
C MET A 512 0.24 -11.76 21.19
N THR A 513 1.08 -10.80 21.57
CA THR A 513 0.88 -9.99 22.78
C THR A 513 0.34 -8.61 22.40
N LEU A 514 -0.79 -8.24 22.98
CA LEU A 514 -1.40 -6.91 22.85
C LEU A 514 -1.59 -6.27 24.22
N THR A 515 -1.06 -5.06 24.43
CA THR A 515 -1.38 -4.23 25.59
C THR A 515 -2.41 -3.16 25.21
N LEU A 516 -3.49 -3.09 26.01
CA LEU A 516 -4.50 -2.04 25.91
C LEU A 516 -4.53 -1.22 27.20
N VAL A 517 -4.57 0.10 27.09
CA VAL A 517 -4.64 1.02 28.23
C VAL A 517 -5.65 2.13 27.97
N ASN A 518 -6.53 2.40 28.93
CA ASN A 518 -7.38 3.58 28.95
C ASN A 518 -6.67 4.70 29.74
N THR A 519 -6.31 5.79 29.06
CA THR A 519 -5.62 6.94 29.65
C THR A 519 -6.58 7.92 30.32
N ASP A 520 -7.90 7.84 30.06
CA ASP A 520 -8.93 8.63 30.75
C ASP A 520 -9.13 8.11 32.18
N GLN A 521 -8.86 8.97 33.16
CA GLN A 521 -8.91 8.66 34.59
C GLN A 521 -10.34 8.66 35.17
N LEU A 522 -11.32 9.15 34.42
CA LEU A 522 -12.68 9.41 34.91
C LEU A 522 -13.73 8.53 34.24
N LYS A 523 -13.51 8.11 32.99
CA LYS A 523 -14.50 7.38 32.20
C LYS A 523 -13.95 6.06 31.70
N SER A 524 -14.80 5.04 31.71
CA SER A 524 -14.51 3.78 31.04
C SER A 524 -14.49 3.95 29.53
N ARG A 525 -13.76 3.08 28.85
CA ARG A 525 -13.77 2.94 27.38
C ARG A 525 -14.16 1.52 26.99
N THR A 526 -14.73 1.37 25.81
CA THR A 526 -15.05 0.07 25.22
C THR A 526 -14.53 0.06 23.80
N VAL A 527 -13.74 -0.97 23.46
CA VAL A 527 -13.12 -1.15 22.15
C VAL A 527 -13.49 -2.54 21.62
N VAL A 528 -13.73 -2.65 20.32
CA VAL A 528 -13.78 -3.96 19.65
C VAL A 528 -12.42 -4.20 19.01
N VAL A 529 -11.83 -5.35 19.30
CA VAL A 529 -10.59 -5.83 18.68
C VAL A 529 -10.97 -6.87 17.64
N GLN A 530 -10.55 -6.67 16.39
CA GLN A 530 -10.78 -7.59 15.28
C GLN A 530 -9.46 -8.22 14.84
N GLY A 531 -9.46 -9.50 14.51
CA GLY A 531 -8.33 -10.23 13.95
C GLY A 531 -8.18 -9.94 12.46
N GLY A 532 -7.02 -9.43 12.06
CA GLY A 532 -6.79 -9.02 10.68
C GLY A 532 -7.41 -7.66 10.32
N ALA A 533 -6.92 -7.07 9.23
CA ALA A 533 -7.47 -5.81 8.70
C ALA A 533 -8.90 -5.99 8.16
N TYR A 534 -9.25 -7.22 7.78
CA TYR A 534 -10.46 -7.59 7.06
C TYR A 534 -11.19 -8.78 7.71
N ALA A 535 -11.01 -8.98 9.03
CA ALA A 535 -11.63 -10.07 9.79
C ALA A 535 -11.16 -11.47 9.36
N GLU A 536 -10.05 -11.56 8.62
CA GLU A 536 -9.51 -12.76 8.02
C GLU A 536 -8.82 -13.68 9.05
N HIS A 537 -8.55 -13.20 10.28
CA HIS A 537 -8.02 -14.02 11.37
C HIS A 537 -9.14 -14.42 12.35
N GLN A 538 -9.07 -15.64 12.89
CA GLN A 538 -9.99 -16.15 13.91
C GLN A 538 -9.28 -16.16 15.26
N PHE A 539 -9.79 -15.45 16.26
CA PHE A 539 -9.29 -15.57 17.63
C PHE A 539 -9.74 -16.87 18.28
N VAL A 540 -8.79 -17.59 18.87
CA VAL A 540 -9.03 -18.84 19.59
C VAL A 540 -9.28 -18.53 21.07
N SER A 541 -8.37 -17.78 21.70
CA SER A 541 -8.46 -17.46 23.13
C SER A 541 -7.69 -16.21 23.49
N VAL A 542 -8.13 -15.55 24.56
CA VAL A 542 -7.43 -14.43 25.19
C VAL A 542 -7.05 -14.82 26.61
N THR A 543 -5.77 -14.73 26.95
CA THR A 543 -5.26 -14.90 28.31
C THR A 543 -4.94 -13.55 28.92
N GLN A 544 -5.54 -13.27 30.07
CA GLN A 544 -5.36 -12.06 30.86
C GLN A 544 -5.04 -12.45 32.30
N ASN A 545 -3.92 -11.98 32.87
CA ASN A 545 -3.52 -12.27 34.26
C ASN A 545 -3.53 -13.78 34.61
N GLY A 546 -3.20 -14.65 33.65
CA GLY A 546 -3.20 -16.11 33.82
C GLY A 546 -4.57 -16.78 33.66
N GLU A 547 -5.65 -16.02 33.46
CA GLU A 547 -6.97 -16.55 33.15
C GLU A 547 -7.22 -16.54 31.64
N THR A 548 -7.58 -17.70 31.08
CA THR A 548 -7.85 -17.85 29.64
C THR A 548 -9.34 -17.88 29.36
N THR A 549 -9.78 -16.98 28.48
CA THR A 549 -11.14 -16.93 27.95
C THR A 549 -11.14 -17.42 26.51
N ALA A 550 -11.97 -18.43 26.20
CA ALA A 550 -12.21 -18.84 24.81
C ALA A 550 -12.99 -17.73 24.07
N ILE A 551 -12.56 -17.40 22.86
CA ILE A 551 -13.23 -16.38 22.03
C ILE A 551 -14.02 -17.04 20.91
N ASP A 552 -13.36 -17.87 20.10
CA ASP A 552 -13.89 -18.49 18.89
C ASP A 552 -14.69 -17.50 18.00
N GLY A 553 -14.01 -16.44 17.56
CA GLY A 553 -14.58 -15.45 16.65
C GLY A 553 -13.51 -14.55 16.04
N ASP A 554 -13.85 -13.85 14.96
CA ASP A 554 -12.95 -12.88 14.33
C ASP A 554 -12.81 -11.56 15.12
N ASN A 555 -13.59 -11.38 16.18
CA ASN A 555 -13.51 -10.21 17.05
C ASN A 555 -13.94 -10.52 18.49
N PHE A 556 -13.49 -9.68 19.43
CA PHE A 556 -13.98 -9.65 20.81
C PHE A 556 -14.07 -8.21 21.31
N THR A 557 -14.84 -7.99 22.38
CA THR A 557 -14.99 -6.68 22.99
C THR A 557 -14.16 -6.58 24.26
N VAL A 558 -13.49 -5.45 24.46
CA VAL A 558 -12.77 -5.13 25.69
C VAL A 558 -13.43 -3.91 26.34
N ARG A 559 -13.78 -4.04 27.63
CA ARG A 559 -14.20 -2.92 28.46
C ARG A 559 -13.08 -2.55 29.42
N LEU A 560 -12.54 -1.34 29.26
CA LEU A 560 -11.50 -0.79 30.12
C LEU A 560 -12.13 0.15 31.15
N GLY A 561 -11.88 -0.10 32.43
CA GLY A 561 -12.20 0.84 33.50
C GLY A 561 -11.42 2.17 33.34
N PRO A 562 -11.83 3.24 34.06
CA PRO A 562 -11.06 4.48 34.10
C PRO A 562 -9.62 4.22 34.56
N GLY A 563 -8.62 4.73 33.84
CA GLY A 563 -7.21 4.57 34.18
C GLY A 563 -6.75 3.11 34.30
N CYS A 564 -7.37 2.19 33.55
CA CYS A 564 -7.08 0.75 33.62
C CYS A 564 -6.38 0.26 32.35
N GLY A 565 -5.53 -0.76 32.50
CA GLY A 565 -4.80 -1.38 31.42
C GLY A 565 -4.48 -2.85 31.68
N SER A 566 -4.18 -3.59 30.62
CA SER A 566 -3.73 -4.98 30.72
C SER A 566 -2.97 -5.40 29.48
N ARG A 567 -1.99 -6.27 29.69
CA ARG A 567 -1.40 -7.11 28.65
C ARG A 567 -2.32 -8.31 28.40
N LEU A 568 -2.53 -8.64 27.13
CA LEU A 568 -3.36 -9.74 26.64
C LEU A 568 -2.49 -10.64 25.76
N GLN A 569 -2.44 -11.94 26.08
CA GLN A 569 -1.90 -12.95 25.17
C GLN A 569 -3.04 -13.53 24.35
N ILE A 570 -2.95 -13.48 23.03
CA ILE A 570 -4.07 -13.76 22.14
C ILE A 570 -3.64 -14.84 21.15
N ARG A 571 -4.24 -16.02 21.26
CA ARG A 571 -4.07 -17.11 20.30
C ARG A 571 -5.04 -16.93 19.15
N MET A 572 -4.59 -17.19 17.92
CA MET A 572 -5.39 -17.03 16.71
C MET A 572 -5.02 -18.04 15.63
N ALA A 573 -5.96 -18.31 14.74
CA ALA A 573 -5.70 -18.91 13.43
C ALA A 573 -5.70 -17.79 12.38
N ARG A 574 -4.55 -17.58 11.73
CA ARG A 574 -4.42 -16.56 10.68
C ARG A 574 -5.04 -17.06 9.37
N TYR A 575 -5.58 -16.12 8.61
CA TYR A 575 -6.24 -16.35 7.31
C TYR A 575 -7.32 -17.45 7.32
N ALA A 576 -7.96 -17.66 8.47
CA ALA A 576 -8.97 -18.70 8.66
C ALA A 576 -10.35 -18.31 8.10
N ASN A 577 -10.59 -17.02 7.96
CA ASN A 577 -11.89 -16.47 7.60
C ASN A 577 -11.86 -15.81 6.23
N ARG A 578 -13.04 -15.72 5.62
CA ARG A 578 -13.24 -14.91 4.42
C ARG A 578 -12.99 -13.42 4.75
N PRO A 579 -12.10 -12.72 4.00
CA PRO A 579 -11.88 -11.29 4.23
C PRO A 579 -13.12 -10.46 3.88
N THR A 580 -13.38 -9.43 4.69
CA THR A 580 -14.47 -8.46 4.52
C THR A 580 -14.13 -7.11 5.15
N CYS A 581 -14.61 -6.02 4.53
CA CYS A 581 -14.50 -4.69 5.13
C CYS A 581 -15.64 -4.38 6.11
N ALA A 582 -16.71 -5.20 6.15
CA ALA A 582 -17.88 -4.95 6.98
C ALA A 582 -17.51 -4.87 8.47
N PHE A 583 -18.05 -3.85 9.14
CA PHE A 583 -17.78 -3.64 10.55
C PHE A 583 -18.36 -4.76 11.43
N PRO A 584 -17.79 -5.02 12.62
CA PRO A 584 -18.19 -6.15 13.46
C PRO A 584 -19.68 -6.22 13.83
N TRP A 585 -20.38 -5.10 13.91
CA TRP A 585 -21.81 -5.05 14.23
C TRP A 585 -22.75 -5.24 13.03
N ALA A 586 -22.20 -5.35 11.82
CA ALA A 586 -22.95 -5.62 10.59
C ALA A 586 -22.80 -7.07 10.11
N ARG A 587 -22.13 -7.93 10.89
CA ARG A 587 -21.78 -9.32 10.55
C ARG A 587 -22.50 -10.32 11.43
#